data_AF-A0A8J3II52-F1
#
_entry.id   AF-A0A8J3II52-F1
#
_cell.length_a   1.000
_cell.length_b   1.000
_cell.length_c   1.000
_cell.angle_alpha   90.00
_cell.angle_beta   90.00
_cell.angle_gamma   90.00
#
_symmetry.space_group_name_H-M   'P 1'
#
loop_
_entity.id
_entity.type
_entity.pdbx_description
1 polymer ?
#
loop_
_entity_poly.entity_id
_entity_poly.type
_entity_poly.pdbx_seq_one_letter_code
_entity_poly.pdbx_strand_id
1 'polypeptide(L)'
;MTFLQRSGGQIAWLILSLLGMAVSIYLTFVHYQGAPLVCSTGGLIDCESVLSSAYSLVPGTAIPITIPGLLWFIVSGGLALLGWQFRPGERRVLLAELVWAALGMLSVFYLVYAEVVALHKICAWCTVIHVTILVMLLLAVVQWQGASDDEAELEEEEEEQPSLPAKQG
;
A
#
# COMPACT_ATOMS: atom_id res chain seq x y z
N MET A 1 -18.88 -1.54 17.13
CA MET A 1 -18.81 -1.63 15.65
C MET A 1 -17.37 -1.57 15.12
N THR A 2 -16.45 -0.94 15.87
CA THR A 2 -15.00 -0.84 15.60
C THR A 2 -14.27 -2.18 15.39
N PHE A 3 -14.63 -3.25 16.11
CA PHE A 3 -13.97 -4.55 15.94
C PHE A 3 -14.21 -5.19 14.55
N LEU A 4 -15.42 -5.05 13.99
CA LEU A 4 -15.73 -5.53 12.63
C LEU A 4 -15.02 -4.70 11.55
N GLN A 5 -14.91 -3.38 11.75
CA GLN A 5 -14.14 -2.50 10.85
C GLN A 5 -12.64 -2.82 10.89
N ARG A 6 -12.07 -3.10 12.06
CA ARG A 6 -10.64 -3.45 12.22
C ARG A 6 -10.29 -4.79 11.59
N SER A 7 -11.13 -5.82 11.74
CA SER A 7 -10.92 -7.11 11.05
C SER A 7 -11.13 -7.01 9.53
N GLY A 8 -12.09 -6.20 9.08
CA GLY A 8 -12.34 -5.96 7.65
C GLY A 8 -11.17 -5.24 6.95
N GLY A 9 -10.56 -4.25 7.63
CA GLY A 9 -9.41 -3.51 7.08
C GLY A 9 -8.20 -4.40 6.82
N GLN A 10 -7.90 -5.34 7.73
CA GLN A 10 -6.78 -6.28 7.58
C GLN A 10 -7.02 -7.28 6.44
N ILE A 11 -8.25 -7.76 6.27
CA ILE A 11 -8.62 -8.63 5.13
C ILE A 11 -8.50 -7.85 3.81
N ALA A 12 -9.00 -6.62 3.76
CA ALA A 12 -8.89 -5.77 2.58
C ALA A 12 -7.41 -5.54 2.22
N TRP A 13 -6.57 -5.21 3.20
CA TRP A 13 -5.13 -5.05 3.00
C TRP A 13 -4.47 -6.30 2.43
N LEU A 14 -4.79 -7.46 2.99
CA LEU A 14 -4.27 -8.74 2.51
C LEU A 14 -4.70 -9.01 1.06
N ILE A 15 -5.98 -8.81 0.73
CA ILE A 15 -6.50 -9.00 -0.63
C ILE A 15 -5.78 -8.06 -1.61
N LEU A 16 -5.64 -6.78 -1.26
CA LEU A 16 -4.92 -5.82 -2.10
C LEU A 16 -3.45 -6.21 -2.27
N SER A 17 -2.80 -6.74 -1.22
CA SER A 17 -1.40 -7.17 -1.29
C SER A 17 -1.21 -8.36 -2.24
N LEU A 18 -2.12 -9.32 -2.19
CA LEU A 18 -2.12 -10.47 -3.08
C LEU A 18 -2.40 -10.07 -4.52
N LEU A 19 -3.34 -9.14 -4.74
CA LEU A 19 -3.63 -8.59 -6.07
C LEU A 19 -2.41 -7.88 -6.65
N GLY A 20 -1.78 -6.99 -5.88
CA GLY A 20 -0.58 -6.28 -6.30
C GLY A 20 0.59 -7.23 -6.57
N MET A 21 0.79 -8.23 -5.70
CA MET A 21 1.81 -9.27 -5.88
C MET A 21 1.60 -10.06 -7.18
N ALA A 22 0.35 -10.47 -7.47
CA ALA A 22 0.03 -11.19 -8.71
C ALA A 22 0.35 -10.34 -9.95
N VAL A 23 0.00 -9.05 -9.93
CA VAL A 23 0.32 -8.12 -11.03
C VAL A 23 1.84 -7.91 -11.16
N SER A 24 2.57 -7.73 -10.07
CA SER A 24 4.03 -7.59 -10.10
C SER A 24 4.74 -8.86 -10.60
N ILE A 25 4.27 -10.04 -10.21
CA ILE A 25 4.78 -11.32 -10.73
C ILE A 25 4.52 -11.41 -12.23
N TYR A 26 3.29 -11.10 -12.69
CA TYR A 26 2.93 -11.11 -14.10
C TYR A 26 3.85 -10.18 -14.91
N LEU A 27 4.03 -8.93 -14.48
CA LEU A 27 4.90 -7.97 -15.16
C LEU A 27 6.37 -8.40 -15.17
N THR A 28 6.85 -8.95 -14.06
CA THR A 28 8.22 -9.48 -13.97
C THR A 28 8.43 -10.64 -14.94
N PHE A 29 7.47 -11.56 -15.01
CA PHE A 29 7.51 -12.68 -15.94
C PHE A 29 7.53 -12.20 -17.40
N VAL A 30 6.65 -11.25 -17.73
CA VAL A 30 6.54 -10.66 -19.07
C VAL A 30 7.83 -9.93 -19.46
N HIS A 31 8.43 -9.16 -18.54
CA HIS A 31 9.68 -8.44 -18.77
C HIS A 31 10.84 -9.38 -19.07
N TYR A 32 10.99 -10.49 -18.33
CA TYR A 32 12.11 -11.43 -18.51
C TYR A 32 11.91 -12.43 -19.64
N GLN A 33 10.67 -12.90 -19.88
CA GLN A 33 10.42 -13.92 -20.90
C GLN A 33 10.09 -13.35 -22.28
N GLY A 34 9.96 -12.02 -22.40
CA GLY A 34 9.55 -11.38 -23.65
C GLY A 34 8.16 -11.84 -24.12
N ALA A 35 7.30 -12.24 -23.19
CA ALA A 35 5.96 -12.68 -23.49
C ALA A 35 5.11 -11.50 -23.99
N PRO A 36 4.15 -11.72 -24.91
CA PRO A 36 3.30 -10.65 -25.39
C PRO A 36 2.49 -10.05 -24.23
N LEU A 37 2.60 -8.73 -24.06
CA LEU A 37 1.87 -7.99 -23.04
C LEU A 37 0.37 -8.04 -23.35
N VAL A 38 -0.45 -8.34 -22.33
CA VAL A 38 -1.90 -8.16 -22.42
C VAL A 38 -2.20 -6.68 -22.16
N CYS A 39 -1.78 -5.82 -23.06
CA CYS A 39 -1.99 -4.38 -23.04
C CYS A 39 -1.92 -3.82 -24.46
N SER A 40 -2.47 -2.63 -24.67
CA SER A 40 -2.25 -1.90 -25.91
C SER A 40 -0.76 -1.56 -26.06
N THR A 41 -0.25 -1.75 -27.27
CA THR A 41 1.14 -1.49 -27.67
C THR A 41 1.23 -0.27 -28.61
N GLY A 42 0.25 0.65 -28.51
CA GLY A 42 0.18 1.79 -29.41
C GLY A 42 -0.71 2.93 -28.93
N GLY A 43 -0.39 4.15 -29.36
CA GLY A 43 -1.12 5.36 -28.97
C GLY A 43 -0.70 5.90 -27.61
N LEU A 44 -1.65 6.40 -26.81
CA LEU A 44 -1.38 6.95 -25.48
C LEU A 44 -1.18 5.87 -24.41
N ILE A 45 -1.86 4.73 -24.55
CA ILE A 45 -1.73 3.58 -23.66
C ILE A 45 -0.76 2.60 -24.30
N ASP A 46 0.48 2.57 -23.80
CA ASP A 46 1.55 1.75 -24.37
C ASP A 46 2.40 1.18 -23.24
N CYS A 47 1.98 0.01 -22.76
CA CYS A 47 2.70 -0.65 -21.68
C CYS A 47 4.09 -1.13 -22.13
N GLU A 48 4.25 -1.50 -23.40
CA GLU A 48 5.53 -2.00 -23.93
C GLU A 48 6.59 -0.91 -23.91
N SER A 49 6.24 0.29 -24.39
CA SER A 49 7.14 1.45 -24.35
C SER A 49 7.52 1.84 -22.92
N VAL A 50 6.59 1.78 -21.97
CA VAL A 50 6.88 2.10 -20.55
C VAL A 50 7.78 1.05 -19.92
N LEU A 51 7.49 -0.25 -20.08
CA LEU A 51 8.26 -1.35 -19.47
C LEU A 51 9.66 -1.52 -20.08
N SER A 52 9.87 -1.13 -21.35
CA SER A 52 11.18 -1.16 -22.01
C SER A 52 12.01 0.11 -21.81
N SER A 53 11.43 1.16 -21.21
CA SER A 53 12.11 2.43 -20.98
C SER A 53 13.18 2.36 -19.89
N ALA A 54 14.12 3.31 -19.89
CA ALA A 54 15.09 3.44 -18.80
C ALA A 54 14.46 3.73 -17.43
N TYR A 55 13.21 4.23 -17.41
CA TYR A 55 12.47 4.51 -16.18
C TYR A 55 11.88 3.24 -15.52
N SER A 56 11.81 2.13 -16.25
CA SER A 56 11.40 0.84 -15.69
C SER A 56 12.52 0.17 -14.87
N LEU A 57 13.71 0.78 -14.85
CA LEU A 57 14.82 0.37 -14.01
C LEU A 57 14.93 1.28 -12.79
N VAL A 58 15.35 0.73 -11.66
CA VAL A 58 15.64 1.53 -10.47
C VAL A 58 16.82 2.46 -10.78
N PRO A 59 16.69 3.78 -10.50
CA PRO A 59 17.73 4.76 -10.81
C PRO A 59 19.12 4.34 -10.34
N GLY A 60 20.09 4.28 -11.25
CA GLY A 60 21.47 3.89 -10.96
C GLY A 60 21.71 2.38 -10.83
N THR A 61 20.73 1.53 -11.12
CA THR A 61 20.90 0.06 -11.12
C THR A 61 20.30 -0.58 -12.38
N ALA A 62 20.66 -1.83 -12.66
CA ALA A 62 20.07 -2.63 -13.73
C ALA A 62 18.84 -3.45 -13.27
N ILE A 63 18.28 -3.14 -12.10
CA ILE A 63 17.19 -3.91 -11.50
C ILE A 63 15.85 -3.33 -11.97
N PRO A 64 14.95 -4.14 -12.57
CA PRO A 64 13.61 -3.69 -12.93
C PRO A 64 12.83 -3.25 -11.69
N ILE A 65 12.10 -2.15 -11.80
CA ILE A 65 11.25 -1.60 -10.73
C ILE A 65 10.11 -2.55 -10.32
N THR A 66 9.86 -3.60 -11.13
CA THR A 66 8.93 -4.68 -10.80
C THR A 66 9.41 -5.51 -9.61
N ILE A 67 10.73 -5.63 -9.38
CA ILE A 67 11.30 -6.38 -8.23
C ILE A 67 11.09 -5.66 -6.90
N PRO A 68 11.47 -4.37 -6.71
CA PRO A 68 11.16 -3.67 -5.48
C PRO A 68 9.65 -3.53 -5.26
N GLY A 69 8.85 -3.39 -6.34
CA GLY A 69 7.39 -3.44 -6.24
C GLY A 69 6.86 -4.80 -5.76
N LEU A 70 7.44 -5.91 -6.22
CA LEU A 70 7.08 -7.24 -5.73
C LEU A 70 7.42 -7.39 -4.24
N LEU A 71 8.64 -6.99 -3.85
CA LEU A 71 9.09 -7.03 -2.45
C LEU A 71 8.17 -6.17 -1.57
N TRP A 72 7.76 -5.01 -2.08
CA TRP A 72 6.83 -4.11 -1.42
C TRP A 72 5.50 -4.79 -1.05
N PHE A 73 4.90 -5.50 -2.01
CA PHE A 73 3.65 -6.24 -1.79
C PHE A 73 3.82 -7.44 -0.85
N ILE A 74 4.97 -8.14 -0.93
CA ILE A 74 5.29 -9.23 0.00
C ILE A 74 5.36 -8.72 1.44
N VAL A 75 6.08 -7.61 1.67
CA VAL A 75 6.16 -7.00 3.01
C VAL A 75 4.78 -6.51 3.46
N SER A 76 3.99 -5.91 2.55
CA SER A 76 2.62 -5.47 2.86
C SER A 76 1.71 -6.62 3.28
N GLY A 77 1.81 -7.78 2.61
CA GLY A 77 1.07 -8.99 3.01
C GLY A 77 1.57 -9.56 4.34
N GLY A 78 2.88 -9.52 4.60
CA GLY A 78 3.46 -9.87 5.89
C GLY A 78 2.95 -9.00 7.03
N LEU A 79 2.86 -7.68 6.83
CA LEU A 79 2.29 -6.74 7.80
C LEU A 79 0.83 -7.07 8.12
N ALA A 80 0.01 -7.39 7.11
CA ALA A 80 -1.38 -7.81 7.34
C ALA A 80 -1.49 -9.11 8.14
N LEU A 81 -0.61 -10.09 7.90
CA LEU A 81 -0.57 -11.33 8.69
C LEU A 81 -0.14 -11.06 10.14
N LEU A 82 0.82 -10.16 10.35
CA LEU A 82 1.22 -9.72 11.69
C LEU A 82 0.07 -8.99 12.40
N GLY A 83 -0.63 -8.07 11.70
CA GLY A 83 -1.79 -7.36 12.24
C GLY A 83 -2.96 -8.27 12.59
N TRP A 84 -3.13 -9.36 11.84
CA TRP A 84 -4.09 -10.41 12.18
C TRP A 84 -3.68 -11.20 13.44
N GLN A 85 -2.40 -11.54 13.58
CA GLN A 85 -1.88 -12.38 14.67
C GLN A 85 -1.73 -11.64 16.00
N PHE A 86 -1.28 -10.38 15.99
CA PHE A 86 -0.90 -9.63 17.20
C PHE A 86 -2.03 -8.77 17.79
N ARG A 87 -3.27 -8.99 17.33
CA ARG A 87 -4.51 -8.22 17.57
C ARG A 87 -4.70 -7.09 16.55
N PRO A 88 -5.84 -7.08 15.84
CA PRO A 88 -6.15 -6.02 14.89
C PRO A 88 -6.34 -4.70 15.64
N GLY A 89 -5.51 -3.70 15.31
CA GLY A 89 -5.58 -2.35 15.88
C GLY A 89 -4.44 -1.97 16.82
N GLU A 90 -3.39 -2.78 16.95
CA GLU A 90 -2.20 -2.31 17.66
C GLU A 90 -1.58 -1.13 16.93
N ARG A 91 -1.47 0.02 17.60
CA ARG A 91 -0.99 1.28 17.02
C ARG A 91 0.35 1.14 16.32
N ARG A 92 1.24 0.29 16.82
CA ARG A 92 2.55 0.01 16.19
C ARG A 92 2.41 -0.61 14.80
N VAL A 93 1.47 -1.54 14.62
CA VAL A 93 1.22 -2.19 13.33
C VAL A 93 0.57 -1.20 12.37
N LEU A 94 -0.43 -0.43 12.83
CA LEU A 94 -1.07 0.60 11.99
C LEU A 94 -0.08 1.69 11.56
N LEU A 95 0.82 2.12 12.46
CA LEU A 95 1.88 3.06 12.13
C LEU A 95 2.84 2.46 11.10
N ALA A 96 3.22 1.19 11.26
CA ALA A 96 4.08 0.50 10.32
C ALA A 96 3.41 0.37 8.93
N GLU A 97 2.14 0.01 8.86
CA GLU A 97 1.35 -0.03 7.63
C GLU A 97 1.24 1.34 6.96
N LEU A 98 1.02 2.41 7.74
CA LEU A 98 0.95 3.79 7.25
C LEU A 98 2.29 4.27 6.69
N VAL A 99 3.36 4.12 7.47
CA VAL A 99 4.72 4.51 7.05
C VAL A 99 5.15 3.71 5.84
N TRP A 100 4.84 2.41 5.81
CA TRP A 100 5.07 1.59 4.65
C TRP A 100 4.27 2.18 3.48
N ALA A 101 2.94 2.19 3.51
CA ALA A 101 2.13 2.70 2.39
C ALA A 101 2.56 4.09 1.87
N ALA A 102 3.01 4.99 2.74
CA ALA A 102 3.57 6.28 2.35
C ALA A 102 4.86 6.18 1.51
N LEU A 103 5.79 5.28 1.87
CA LEU A 103 6.97 4.98 1.05
C LEU A 103 6.58 4.39 -0.32
N GLY A 104 5.56 3.52 -0.34
CA GLY A 104 4.98 3.01 -1.59
C GLY A 104 4.44 4.15 -2.46
N MET A 105 3.70 5.09 -1.86
CA MET A 105 3.14 6.25 -2.58
C MET A 105 4.22 7.17 -3.17
N LEU A 106 5.36 7.32 -2.49
CA LEU A 106 6.49 8.08 -3.04
C LEU A 106 7.00 7.46 -4.35
N SER A 107 7.05 6.13 -4.42
CA SER A 107 7.42 5.43 -5.65
C SER A 107 6.40 5.61 -6.77
N VAL A 108 5.10 5.66 -6.43
CA VAL A 108 4.01 5.95 -7.38
C VAL A 108 4.19 7.33 -7.99
N PHE A 109 4.50 8.36 -7.19
CA PHE A 109 4.70 9.70 -7.72
C PHE A 109 5.87 9.77 -8.72
N TYR A 110 6.97 9.06 -8.44
CA TYR A 110 8.08 8.95 -9.36
C TYR A 110 7.68 8.28 -10.68
N LEU A 111 6.96 7.16 -10.62
CA LEU A 111 6.53 6.42 -11.81
C LEU A 111 5.51 7.19 -12.65
N VAL A 112 4.52 7.82 -12.02
CA VAL A 112 3.53 8.66 -12.71
C VAL A 112 4.20 9.85 -13.38
N TYR A 113 5.20 10.46 -12.72
CA TYR A 113 6.00 11.52 -13.34
C TYR A 113 6.72 11.00 -14.59
N ALA A 114 7.36 9.83 -14.51
CA ALA A 114 8.04 9.22 -15.65
C ALA A 114 7.07 8.91 -16.81
N GLU A 115 5.90 8.35 -16.53
CA GLU A 115 4.87 8.04 -17.53
C GLU A 115 4.35 9.30 -18.24
N VAL A 116 3.90 10.28 -17.47
CA VAL A 116 3.17 11.45 -18.02
C VAL A 116 4.12 12.51 -18.58
N VAL A 117 5.22 12.79 -17.87
CA VAL A 117 6.10 13.91 -18.19
C VAL A 117 7.27 13.47 -19.06
N ALA A 118 7.88 12.32 -18.78
CA ALA A 118 9.07 11.89 -19.51
C ALA A 118 8.74 11.07 -20.77
N LEU A 119 7.76 10.16 -20.68
CA LEU A 119 7.41 9.24 -21.75
C LEU A 119 6.20 9.71 -22.56
N HIS A 120 5.32 10.51 -21.97
CA HIS A 120 4.00 10.87 -22.53
C HIS A 120 3.17 9.63 -22.92
N LYS A 121 3.33 8.54 -22.17
CA LYS A 121 2.66 7.24 -22.34
C LYS A 121 2.14 6.76 -21.01
N ILE A 122 1.05 6.00 -21.02
CA ILE A 122 0.42 5.45 -19.82
C ILE A 122 0.49 3.93 -19.88
N CYS A 123 0.98 3.28 -18.82
CA CYS A 123 0.88 1.84 -18.68
C CYS A 123 -0.36 1.49 -17.84
N ALA A 124 -1.28 0.73 -18.43
CA ALA A 124 -2.50 0.28 -17.75
C ALA A 124 -2.16 -0.57 -16.51
N TRP A 125 -1.15 -1.43 -16.60
CA TRP A 125 -0.72 -2.29 -15.49
C TRP A 125 -0.03 -1.51 -14.37
N CYS A 126 0.81 -0.53 -14.69
CA CYS A 126 1.39 0.36 -13.68
C CYS A 126 0.29 1.16 -13.00
N THR A 127 -0.71 1.64 -13.75
CA THR A 127 -1.88 2.34 -13.20
C THR A 127 -2.64 1.47 -12.19
N VAL A 128 -2.82 0.17 -12.46
CA VAL A 128 -3.42 -0.78 -11.49
C VAL A 128 -2.62 -0.83 -10.19
N ILE A 129 -1.28 -0.90 -10.28
CA ILE A 129 -0.40 -0.86 -9.10
C ILE A 129 -0.51 0.48 -8.37
N HIS A 130 -0.51 1.61 -9.10
CA HIS A 130 -0.64 2.95 -8.54
C HIS A 130 -1.95 3.11 -7.73
N VAL A 131 -3.07 2.67 -8.31
CA VAL A 131 -4.38 2.69 -7.65
C VAL A 131 -4.38 1.75 -6.44
N THR A 132 -3.79 0.57 -6.54
CA THR A 132 -3.73 -0.39 -5.43
C THR A 132 -2.97 0.20 -4.23
N ILE A 133 -1.81 0.81 -4.47
CA ILE A 133 -1.00 1.47 -3.42
C ILE A 133 -1.76 2.66 -2.82
N LEU A 134 -2.44 3.45 -3.66
CA LEU A 134 -3.25 4.57 -3.18
C LEU A 134 -4.39 4.10 -2.28
N VAL A 135 -5.10 3.02 -2.65
CA VAL A 135 -6.17 2.46 -1.81
C VAL A 135 -5.59 1.90 -0.51
N MET A 136 -4.44 1.22 -0.54
CA MET A 136 -3.75 0.79 0.69
C MET A 136 -3.42 1.98 1.60
N LEU A 137 -2.89 3.08 1.05
CA LEU A 137 -2.60 4.27 1.84
C LEU A 137 -3.87 4.86 2.49
N LEU A 138 -4.96 4.95 1.73
CA LEU A 138 -6.24 5.43 2.26
C LEU A 138 -6.77 4.53 3.39
N LEU A 139 -6.67 3.21 3.21
CA LEU A 139 -7.02 2.26 4.26
C LEU A 139 -6.15 2.47 5.51
N ALA A 140 -4.83 2.65 5.35
CA ALA A 140 -3.93 2.91 6.48
C ALA A 140 -4.32 4.18 7.24
N VAL A 141 -4.63 5.26 6.51
CA VAL A 141 -5.02 6.56 7.10
C VAL A 141 -6.32 6.44 7.88
N VAL A 142 -7.35 5.80 7.31
CA VAL A 142 -8.64 5.61 7.98
C VAL A 142 -8.49 4.79 9.26
N GLN A 143 -7.69 3.72 9.21
CA GLN A 143 -7.44 2.87 10.37
C GLN A 143 -6.61 3.59 11.46
N TRP A 144 -5.66 4.42 11.04
CA TRP A 144 -4.84 5.24 11.94
C TRP A 144 -5.67 6.32 12.67
N GLN A 145 -6.55 7.01 11.94
CA GLN A 145 -7.46 8.00 12.53
C GLN A 145 -8.37 7.36 13.57
N GLY A 146 -9.05 6.26 13.23
CA GLY A 146 -9.91 5.57 14.18
C GLY A 146 -9.18 4.98 15.40
N ALA A 147 -7.87 4.72 15.30
CA ALA A 147 -7.06 4.35 16.48
C ALA A 147 -6.63 5.55 17.33
N SER A 148 -6.52 6.74 16.73
CA SER A 148 -6.17 7.97 17.43
C SER A 148 -7.37 8.52 18.20
N ASP A 149 -8.56 8.44 17.62
CA ASP A 149 -9.81 8.88 18.24
C ASP A 149 -10.13 8.04 19.50
N ASP A 150 -9.97 6.70 19.42
CA ASP A 150 -10.15 5.80 20.57
C ASP A 150 -9.21 6.16 21.75
N GLU A 151 -8.00 6.62 21.47
CA GLU A 151 -6.99 6.95 22.49
C GLU A 151 -7.32 8.29 23.16
N ALA A 152 -7.83 9.27 22.39
CA ALA A 152 -8.28 10.56 22.91
C ALA A 152 -9.51 10.41 23.84
N GLU A 153 -10.49 9.57 23.48
CA GLU A 153 -11.64 9.28 24.35
C GLU A 153 -11.21 8.64 25.68
N LEU A 154 -10.23 7.72 25.66
CA LEU A 154 -9.70 7.10 26.87
C LEU A 154 -8.95 8.09 27.77
N GLU A 155 -8.17 9.00 27.19
CA GLU A 155 -7.49 10.07 27.92
C GLU A 155 -8.50 11.04 28.58
N GLU A 156 -9.57 11.40 27.87
CA GLU A 156 -10.66 12.22 28.42
C GLU A 156 -11.40 11.52 29.57
N GLU A 157 -11.71 10.21 29.44
CA GLU A 157 -12.34 9.42 30.52
C GLU A 157 -11.43 9.30 31.75
N GLU A 158 -10.12 9.17 31.55
CA GLU A 158 -9.12 9.07 32.63
C GLU A 158 -8.86 10.42 33.31
N GLU A 159 -9.06 11.55 32.61
CA GLU A 159 -9.06 12.92 33.18
C GLU A 159 -10.37 13.29 33.90
N GLU A 160 -11.51 12.70 33.54
CA GLU A 160 -12.80 12.89 34.22
C GLU A 160 -12.88 12.08 35.53
N GLN A 161 -12.34 10.84 35.54
CA GLN A 161 -12.30 9.94 36.70
C GLN A 161 -11.32 10.22 37.88
N PRO A 162 -10.35 11.15 37.86
CA PRO A 162 -9.49 11.46 39.02
C PRO A 162 -10.27 12.06 40.20
N SER A 163 -11.54 12.45 40.00
CA SER A 163 -12.31 13.25 40.97
C SER A 163 -13.40 12.50 41.73
N LEU A 164 -13.53 11.18 41.61
CA LEU A 164 -14.41 10.41 42.51
C LEU A 164 -13.66 10.10 43.83
N PRO A 165 -13.86 10.88 44.92
CA PRO A 165 -13.32 10.51 46.22
C PRO A 165 -13.87 9.14 46.60
N ALA A 166 -12.97 8.25 47.00
CA ALA A 166 -13.31 6.98 47.63
C ALA A 166 -14.38 7.25 48.70
N LYS A 167 -15.62 6.81 48.43
CA LYS A 167 -16.65 6.77 49.47
C LYS A 167 -16.17 5.77 50.51
N GLN A 168 -15.63 6.32 51.59
CA GLN A 168 -15.47 5.64 52.86
C GLN A 168 -16.88 5.33 53.39
N GLY A 169 -17.18 4.04 53.58
CA GLY A 169 -18.43 3.55 54.17
C GLY A 169 -18.30 2.08 54.50
#